data_AF-A0A3D5NY43-F1
#
_entry.id   AF-A0A3D5NY43-F1
#
_cell.length_a   1.000
_cell.length_b   1.000
_cell.length_c   1.000
_cell.angle_alpha   90.00
_cell.angle_beta   90.00
_cell.angle_gamma   90.00
#
_symmetry.space_group_name_H-M   'P 1'
#
loop_
_entity.id
_entity.type
_entity.pdbx_description
1 polymer ?
#
loop_
_entity_poly.entity_id
_entity_poly.type
_entity_poly.pdbx_seq_one_letter_code
_entity_poly.pdbx_strand_id
1 'polypeptide(L)'
;MKEQLNQLIERAQKGETRAFNEIIKHYEDRVMSVIIGITRDRVEAQDVFQEVFIKLFDKIGHFRFESDFFTYLYRMTVNTCFNAHRRKKRHHNVFQDTSEEFWNVTAAPEDEEAPPDRDSEIASAILRLYTQLPPQQQ
;
A
#
# COMPACT_ATOMS: atom_id res chain seq x y z
N MET A 1 -17.66 -17.57 -19.99
CA MET A 1 -18.07 -16.16 -19.86
C MET A 1 -17.13 -15.50 -18.88
N LYS A 2 -16.51 -14.37 -19.25
CA LYS A 2 -15.75 -13.56 -18.27
C LYS A 2 -16.78 -12.93 -17.33
N GLU A 3 -16.68 -13.21 -16.03
CA GLU A 3 -17.49 -12.55 -15.01
C GLU A 3 -17.19 -11.04 -15.02
N GLN A 4 -18.19 -10.19 -14.78
CA GLN A 4 -17.95 -8.75 -14.69
C GLN A 4 -17.18 -8.44 -13.41
N LEU A 5 -16.21 -7.52 -13.48
CA LEU A 5 -15.36 -7.17 -12.33
C LEU A 5 -16.17 -6.80 -11.08
N ASN A 6 -17.27 -6.06 -11.25
CA ASN A 6 -18.12 -5.67 -10.11
C ASN A 6 -18.73 -6.89 -9.39
N GLN A 7 -19.11 -7.94 -10.13
CA GLN A 7 -19.63 -9.18 -9.54
C GLN A 7 -18.54 -9.93 -8.76
N LEU A 8 -17.30 -9.94 -9.28
CA LEU A 8 -16.16 -10.49 -8.54
C LEU A 8 -15.92 -9.72 -7.23
N ILE A 9 -16.01 -8.39 -7.26
CA ILE A 9 -15.83 -7.55 -6.07
C ILE A 9 -16.92 -7.85 -5.04
N GLU A 10 -18.20 -7.88 -5.43
CA GLU A 10 -19.31 -8.20 -4.52
C GLU A 10 -19.17 -9.58 -3.87
N ARG A 11 -18.70 -10.57 -4.63
CA ARG A 11 -18.45 -11.94 -4.12
C ARG A 11 -17.25 -11.98 -3.17
N ALA A 12 -16.18 -11.26 -3.51
CA ALA A 12 -15.02 -11.13 -2.64
C ALA A 12 -15.36 -10.40 -1.33
N GLN A 13 -16.23 -9.39 -1.37
CA GLN A 13 -16.76 -8.72 -0.17
C GLN A 13 -17.55 -9.66 0.75
N LYS A 14 -18.13 -10.73 0.22
CA LYS A 14 -18.82 -11.79 0.98
C LYS A 14 -17.86 -12.88 1.48
N GLY A 15 -16.55 -12.71 1.30
CA GLY A 15 -15.53 -13.66 1.74
C GLY A 15 -15.20 -14.76 0.72
N GLU A 16 -15.68 -14.67 -0.53
CA GLU A 16 -15.37 -15.69 -1.54
C GLU A 16 -13.92 -15.55 -2.06
N THR A 17 -13.01 -16.38 -1.54
CA THR A 17 -11.58 -16.35 -1.90
C THR A 17 -11.32 -16.56 -3.40
N ARG A 18 -12.15 -17.35 -4.09
CA ARG A 18 -12.01 -17.56 -5.54
C ARG A 18 -12.23 -16.26 -6.33
N ALA A 19 -13.24 -15.48 -5.95
CA ALA A 19 -13.51 -14.19 -6.56
C ALA A 19 -12.36 -13.21 -6.30
N PHE A 20 -11.83 -13.20 -5.07
CA PHE A 20 -10.65 -12.39 -4.73
C PHE A 20 -9.43 -12.75 -5.57
N ASN A 21 -9.13 -14.03 -5.77
CA ASN A 21 -8.01 -14.47 -6.61
C ASN A 21 -8.14 -14.00 -8.06
N GLU A 22 -9.35 -13.98 -8.63
CA GLU A 22 -9.57 -13.44 -9.97
C GLU A 22 -9.37 -11.92 -10.03
N ILE A 23 -9.71 -11.18 -8.95
CA ILE A 23 -9.38 -9.75 -8.82
C ILE A 23 -7.86 -9.55 -8.79
N ILE A 24 -7.11 -10.36 -8.03
CA ILE A 24 -5.64 -10.27 -7.98
C ILE A 24 -5.07 -10.45 -9.38
N LYS A 25 -5.42 -11.55 -10.06
CA LYS A 25 -4.94 -11.83 -11.44
C LYS A 25 -5.27 -10.70 -12.41
N HIS A 26 -6.41 -10.05 -12.25
CA HIS A 26 -6.80 -8.93 -13.10
C HIS A 26 -5.90 -7.69 -12.93
N TYR A 27 -5.34 -7.50 -11.73
CA TYR A 27 -4.60 -6.28 -11.38
C TYR A 27 -3.11 -6.49 -11.12
N GLU A 28 -2.62 -7.73 -11.05
CA GLU A 28 -1.26 -8.06 -10.63
C GLU A 28 -0.19 -7.30 -11.43
N ASP A 29 -0.25 -7.35 -12.77
CA ASP A 29 0.73 -6.69 -13.63
C ASP A 29 0.73 -5.16 -13.48
N ARG A 30 -0.47 -4.57 -13.36
CA ARG A 30 -0.64 -3.11 -13.22
C ARG A 30 -0.15 -2.64 -11.86
N VAL A 31 -0.49 -3.36 -10.80
CA VAL A 31 -0.05 -3.05 -9.43
C VAL A 31 1.46 -3.21 -9.33
N MET A 32 2.02 -4.31 -9.83
CA MET A 32 3.46 -4.56 -9.84
C MET A 32 4.21 -3.46 -10.61
N SER A 33 3.69 -3.02 -11.76
CA SER A 33 4.28 -1.93 -12.55
C SER A 33 4.33 -0.61 -11.77
N VAL A 34 3.26 -0.27 -11.05
CA VAL A 34 3.20 0.93 -10.20
C VAL A 34 4.22 0.84 -9.08
N ILE A 35 4.29 -0.31 -8.40
CA ILE A 35 5.22 -0.51 -7.28
C ILE A 35 6.66 -0.39 -7.75
N ILE A 36 7.05 -1.10 -8.82
CA ILE A 36 8.41 -1.03 -9.39
C ILE A 36 8.76 0.40 -9.80
N GLY A 37 7.82 1.15 -10.37
CA GLY A 37 8.03 2.56 -10.72
C GLY A 37 8.37 3.44 -9.52
N ILE A 38 7.84 3.11 -8.34
CA ILE A 38 8.04 3.87 -7.10
C ILE A 38 9.29 3.37 -6.33
N THR A 39 9.42 2.06 -6.12
CA THR A 39 10.50 1.48 -5.29
C THR A 39 11.83 1.39 -6.05
N ARG A 40 11.79 1.21 -7.38
CA ARG A 40 12.95 0.94 -8.24
C ARG A 40 13.80 -0.27 -7.80
N ASP A 41 13.20 -1.16 -7.01
CA ASP A 41 13.82 -2.36 -6.45
C ASP A 41 12.83 -3.51 -6.59
N ARG A 42 13.25 -4.58 -7.29
CA ARG A 42 12.38 -5.74 -7.58
C ARG A 42 12.07 -6.57 -6.35
N VAL A 43 13.01 -6.69 -5.41
CA VAL A 43 12.81 -7.48 -4.19
C VAL A 43 11.82 -6.75 -3.29
N GLU A 44 12.07 -5.45 -3.06
CA GLU A 44 11.14 -4.61 -2.29
C GLU A 44 9.76 -4.53 -2.95
N ALA A 45 9.70 -4.53 -4.30
CA ALA A 45 8.43 -4.51 -5.01
C ALA A 45 7.58 -5.77 -4.74
N GLN A 46 8.21 -6.95 -4.63
CA GLN A 46 7.51 -8.19 -4.34
C GLN A 46 6.87 -8.16 -2.94
N ASP A 47 7.60 -7.65 -1.94
CA ASP A 47 7.11 -7.55 -0.57
C ASP A 47 5.96 -6.53 -0.46
N VAL A 48 6.13 -5.37 -1.09
CA VAL A 48 5.09 -4.34 -1.15
C VAL A 48 3.85 -4.86 -1.87
N PHE A 49 4.01 -5.62 -2.96
CA PHE A 49 2.90 -6.21 -3.69
C PHE A 49 2.07 -7.12 -2.79
N GLN A 50 2.71 -7.99 -2.02
CA GLN A 50 2.03 -8.86 -1.07
C GLN A 50 1.29 -8.05 -0.01
N GLU A 51 1.95 -7.04 0.58
CA GLU A 51 1.34 -6.17 1.58
C GLU A 51 0.11 -5.42 1.05
N VAL A 52 0.13 -4.99 -0.23
CA VAL A 52 -1.02 -4.36 -0.88
C VAL A 52 -2.21 -5.31 -0.95
N PHE A 53 -2.01 -6.55 -1.40
CA PHE A 53 -3.12 -7.49 -1.56
C PHE A 53 -3.63 -8.06 -0.24
N ILE A 54 -2.78 -8.17 0.79
CA ILE A 54 -3.22 -8.47 2.16
C ILE A 54 -4.14 -7.35 2.67
N LYS A 55 -3.70 -6.09 2.56
CA LYS A 55 -4.54 -4.94 2.96
C LYS A 55 -5.82 -4.84 2.13
N LEU A 56 -5.75 -5.19 0.85
CA LEU A 56 -6.93 -5.20 -0.02
C LEU A 56 -7.93 -6.25 0.47
N PHE A 57 -7.48 -7.45 0.83
CA PHE A 57 -8.34 -8.49 1.38
C PHE A 57 -9.11 -8.00 2.62
N ASP A 58 -8.42 -7.33 3.54
CA ASP A 58 -9.04 -6.79 4.75
C ASP A 58 -10.02 -5.64 4.46
N LYS A 59 -9.71 -4.80 3.45
CA LYS A 59 -10.45 -3.57 3.19
C LYS A 59 -11.47 -3.64 2.07
N ILE A 60 -11.51 -4.71 1.28
CA ILE A 60 -12.40 -4.83 0.12
C ILE A 60 -13.87 -4.69 0.50
N GLY A 61 -14.26 -5.12 1.70
CA GLY A 61 -15.61 -4.95 2.27
C GLY A 61 -16.06 -3.49 2.40
N HIS A 62 -15.12 -2.54 2.46
CA HIS A 62 -15.41 -1.11 2.57
C HIS A 62 -15.53 -0.38 1.22
N PHE A 63 -15.30 -1.08 0.11
CA PHE A 63 -15.41 -0.47 -1.21
C PHE A 63 -16.89 -0.25 -1.59
N ARG A 64 -17.26 1.01 -1.85
CA ARG A 64 -18.66 1.44 -2.07
C ARG A 64 -19.06 1.63 -3.54
N PHE A 65 -18.22 1.26 -4.51
CA PHE A 65 -18.49 1.46 -5.94
C PHE A 65 -18.72 2.91 -6.39
N GLU A 66 -18.34 3.89 -5.58
CA GLU A 66 -18.41 5.33 -5.89
C GLU A 66 -17.26 5.80 -6.82
N SER A 67 -16.31 4.92 -7.12
CA SER A 67 -15.18 5.18 -8.01
C SER A 67 -14.77 3.88 -8.71
N ASP A 68 -13.93 3.98 -9.74
CA ASP A 68 -13.33 2.79 -10.34
C ASP A 68 -12.49 2.03 -9.30
N PHE A 69 -12.62 0.71 -9.25
CA PHE A 69 -11.91 -0.12 -8.29
C PHE A 69 -10.38 0.02 -8.40
N PHE A 70 -9.86 0.24 -9.60
CA PHE A 70 -8.44 0.50 -9.78
C PHE A 70 -8.02 1.81 -9.13
N THR A 71 -8.88 2.84 -9.10
CA THR A 71 -8.56 4.10 -8.39
C THR A 71 -8.40 3.86 -6.90
N TYR A 72 -9.30 3.06 -6.31
CA TYR A 72 -9.21 2.64 -4.91
C TYR A 72 -7.93 1.83 -4.63
N LEU A 73 -7.66 0.83 -5.45
CA LEU A 73 -6.46 -0.02 -5.34
C LEU A 73 -5.17 0.77 -5.54
N TYR A 74 -5.12 1.67 -6.53
CA TYR A 74 -3.97 2.51 -6.81
C TYR A 74 -3.56 3.36 -5.61
N ARG A 75 -4.54 3.99 -4.93
CA ARG A 75 -4.28 4.76 -3.70
C ARG A 75 -3.69 3.88 -2.59
N MET A 76 -4.22 2.67 -2.42
CA MET A 76 -3.69 1.71 -1.46
C MET A 76 -2.25 1.28 -1.79
N THR A 77 -1.97 1.04 -3.07
CA THR A 77 -0.63 0.69 -3.58
C THR A 77 0.38 1.79 -3.31
N VAL A 78 0.07 3.02 -3.71
CA VAL A 78 0.95 4.19 -3.52
C VAL A 78 1.25 4.42 -2.04
N ASN A 79 0.23 4.38 -1.18
CA ASN A 79 0.41 4.53 0.27
C ASN A 79 1.30 3.43 0.87
N THR A 80 1.15 2.19 0.38
CA THR A 80 1.96 1.06 0.85
C THR A 80 3.43 1.21 0.41
N CYS A 81 3.67 1.68 -0.81
CA CYS A 81 5.03 1.99 -1.29
C CYS A 81 5.70 3.06 -0.42
N PHE A 82 5.01 4.17 -0.11
CA PHE A 82 5.56 5.23 0.75
C PHE A 82 5.84 4.75 2.17
N ASN A 83 4.98 3.89 2.72
CA ASN A 83 5.20 3.29 4.03
C ASN A 83 6.39 2.33 4.04
N ALA A 84 6.59 1.54 3.00
CA ALA A 84 7.79 0.72 2.81
C ALA A 84 9.07 1.58 2.76
N HIS A 85 9.06 2.63 1.94
CA HIS A 85 10.19 3.55 1.83
C HIS A 85 10.54 4.22 3.19
N ARG A 86 9.51 4.66 3.94
CA ARG A 86 9.71 5.25 5.28
C ARG A 86 10.25 4.24 6.30
N ARG A 87 9.82 2.97 6.24
CA ARG A 87 10.39 1.89 7.07
C ARG A 87 11.87 1.65 6.74
N LYS A 88 12.22 1.57 5.45
CA LYS A 88 13.61 1.39 5.00
C LYS A 88 14.52 2.51 5.46
N LYS A 89 14.08 3.77 5.35
CA LYS A 89 14.86 4.93 5.85
C LYS A 89 15.07 4.88 7.36
N ARG A 90 14.04 4.51 8.13
CA ARG A 90 14.18 4.32 9.59
C ARG A 90 15.16 3.21 9.93
N HIS A 91 15.06 2.06 9.28
CA HIS A 91 16.02 0.97 9.45
C HIS A 91 17.44 1.42 9.09
N HIS A 92 17.64 2.10 7.96
CA HIS A 92 18.97 2.58 7.56
C HIS A 92 19.57 3.55 8.58
N ASN A 93 18.77 4.48 9.12
CA ASN A 93 19.23 5.39 10.18
C ASN A 93 19.60 4.62 11.46
N VAL A 94 18.82 3.61 11.85
CA VAL A 94 19.17 2.73 12.98
C VAL A 94 20.45 1.95 12.68
N PHE A 95 20.67 1.44 11.47
CA PHE A 95 21.89 0.72 11.10
C PHE A 95 23.14 1.62 10.99
N GLN A 96 22.99 2.90 10.64
CA GLN A 96 24.09 3.86 10.69
C GLN A 96 24.49 4.22 12.14
N ASP A 97 23.52 4.34 13.04
CA ASP A 97 23.79 4.53 14.48
C ASP A 97 24.26 3.24 15.17
N THR A 98 23.81 2.07 14.71
CA THR A 98 24.10 0.78 15.38
C THR A 98 25.29 0.03 14.80
N SER A 99 25.99 0.50 13.76
CA SER A 99 27.20 -0.20 13.30
C SER A 99 28.31 -0.27 14.37
N GLU A 100 28.29 0.62 15.37
CA GLU A 100 29.14 0.56 16.57
C GLU A 100 28.50 -0.22 17.74
N GLU A 101 27.16 -0.34 17.79
CA GLU A 101 26.43 -0.94 18.94
C GLU A 101 25.85 -2.35 18.67
N PHE A 102 25.81 -2.84 17.43
CA PHE A 102 25.23 -4.14 17.05
C PHE A 102 26.01 -5.35 17.60
N TRP A 103 27.25 -5.16 18.08
CA TRP A 103 27.97 -6.22 18.82
C TRP A 103 27.52 -6.36 20.29
N ASN A 104 26.73 -5.40 20.82
CA ASN A 104 26.40 -5.32 22.25
C ASN A 104 24.94 -5.64 22.62
N VAL A 105 24.02 -5.81 21.68
CA VAL A 105 22.57 -5.95 22.00
C VAL A 105 21.97 -7.25 21.45
N THR A 106 22.53 -8.39 21.85
CA THR A 106 21.84 -9.70 21.86
C THR A 106 20.92 -9.87 23.08
N ALA A 107 20.45 -8.77 23.68
CA ALA A 107 19.57 -8.78 24.84
C ALA A 107 18.20 -8.16 24.50
N ALA A 108 17.19 -9.02 24.35
CA ALA A 108 15.76 -8.67 24.45
C ALA A 108 15.40 -8.44 25.95
N PRO A 109 14.29 -7.74 26.36
CA PRO A 109 12.90 -7.88 25.87
C PRO A 109 12.05 -6.56 25.80
N GLU A 110 10.99 -6.50 24.98
CA GLU A 110 9.52 -6.48 25.27
C GLU A 110 8.85 -5.11 25.52
N ASP A 111 7.75 -4.88 24.77
CA ASP A 111 6.61 -3.93 24.89
C ASP A 111 6.77 -2.40 24.72
N GLU A 112 6.08 -1.81 23.71
CA GLU A 112 5.46 -0.47 23.82
C GLU A 112 4.44 -0.14 22.68
N GLU A 113 3.35 0.54 23.05
CA GLU A 113 2.06 0.74 22.35
C GLU A 113 2.09 1.59 21.06
N ALA A 114 1.07 1.41 20.20
CA ALA A 114 0.91 2.16 18.95
C ALA A 114 0.39 3.62 19.15
N PRO A 115 0.97 4.65 18.49
CA PRO A 115 0.55 6.04 18.67
C PRO A 115 -0.65 6.45 17.78
N PRO A 116 -1.39 7.51 18.15
CA PRO A 116 -2.71 7.81 17.59
C PRO A 116 -2.69 8.51 16.23
N ASP A 117 -3.84 8.40 15.56
CA ASP A 117 -4.18 8.75 14.18
C ASP A 117 -3.80 10.18 13.76
N ARG A 118 -2.92 10.29 12.75
CA ARG A 118 -2.46 11.53 12.10
C ARG A 118 -3.04 11.69 10.68
N ASP A 119 -4.04 10.89 10.30
CA ASP A 119 -4.44 10.75 8.90
C ASP A 119 -5.35 11.89 8.39
N SER A 120 -5.92 12.71 9.28
CA SER A 120 -6.84 13.79 8.89
C SER A 120 -6.12 15.02 8.29
N GLU A 121 -4.89 15.32 8.75
CA GLU A 121 -4.17 16.53 8.30
C GLU A 121 -3.52 16.33 6.92
N ILE A 122 -2.97 15.14 6.68
CA ILE A 122 -2.18 14.84 5.46
C ILE A 122 -3.09 14.76 4.22
N ALA A 123 -4.31 14.20 4.38
CA ALA A 123 -5.29 14.13 3.30
C ALA A 123 -5.72 15.52 2.82
N SER A 124 -5.85 16.48 3.75
CA SER A 124 -6.22 17.86 3.42
C SER A 124 -5.11 18.61 2.66
N ALA A 125 -3.84 18.30 2.94
CA ALA A 125 -2.69 18.94 2.31
C ALA A 125 -2.51 18.50 0.85
N ILE A 126 -2.72 17.21 0.56
CA ILE A 126 -2.57 16.68 -0.81
C ILE A 126 -3.66 17.25 -1.74
N LEU A 127 -4.89 17.41 -1.24
CA LEU A 127 -6.00 17.97 -2.04
C LEU A 127 -5.78 19.46 -2.38
N ARG A 128 -5.20 20.24 -1.46
CA ARG A 128 -4.86 21.66 -1.69
C ARG A 128 -3.77 21.84 -2.74
N LEU A 129 -2.82 20.91 -2.81
CA LEU A 129 -1.74 20.97 -3.81
C LEU A 129 -2.27 20.65 -5.21
N TYR A 130 -3.26 19.77 -5.33
CA TYR A 130 -3.86 19.43 -6.62
C TYR A 130 -4.73 20.57 -7.20
N THR A 131 -5.35 21.40 -6.35
CA THR A 131 -6.18 22.53 -6.81
C THR A 131 -5.39 23.79 -7.16
N GLN A 132 -4.09 23.85 -6.84
CA GLN A 132 -3.22 24.99 -7.13
C GLN A 132 -2.28 24.79 -8.32
N LEU A 133 -2.29 23.63 -9.00
CA LEU A 133 -1.47 23.45 -10.19
C LEU A 133 -2.11 24.14 -11.41
N PRO A 134 -1.43 25.11 -12.05
CA PRO A 134 -1.93 25.76 -13.26
C PRO A 134 -1.92 24.78 -14.45
N PRO A 135 -2.88 24.91 -15.40
CA PRO A 135 -3.05 23.98 -16.50
C PRO A 135 -2.00 24.22 -17.59
N GLN A 136 -0.85 23.57 -17.49
CA GLN A 136 0.11 23.37 -18.58
C GLN A 136 0.73 21.98 -18.32
N GLN A 137 0.49 20.93 -19.09
CA GLN A 137 0.46 20.86 -20.55
C GLN A 137 -0.54 19.80 -21.02
N GLN A 138 -1.36 20.17 -22.01
CA GLN A 138 -2.14 19.26 -22.85
C GLN A 138 -1.24 18.50 -23.82
#